data_AF-N8ZHD9-F1
#
_entry.id   AF-N8ZHD9-F1
#
_cell.length_a   1.000
_cell.length_b   1.000
_cell.length_c   1.000
_cell.angle_alpha   90.00
_cell.angle_beta   90.00
_cell.angle_gamma   90.00
#
_symmetry.space_group_name_H-M   'P 1'
#
loop_
_entity.id
_entity.type
_entity.pdbx_description
1 polymer ?
#
loop_
_entity_poly.entity_id
_entity_poly.type
_entity_poly.pdbx_seq_one_letter_code
_entity_poly.pdbx_strand_id
1 'polypeptide(L)'
;MNTLTNSNQSKLYICTSELLKRYGITKCTLINWRNNRDFPQPIVKAHGRSNSRYGVKAVATWEENNGMFDALSIDPLLPTNSRFSIIAHSL
;
A
#
# COMPACT_ATOMS: atom_id res chain seq x y z
N MET A 1 5.90 -25.63 -4.36
CA MET A 1 4.54 -25.08 -4.49
C MET A 1 4.63 -23.60 -4.16
N ASN A 2 4.72 -22.76 -5.20
CA ASN A 2 5.15 -21.38 -5.05
C ASN A 2 4.05 -20.52 -5.69
N THR A 3 3.06 -20.11 -4.90
CA THR A 3 2.03 -19.17 -5.35
C THR A 3 2.62 -17.77 -5.39
N LEU A 4 3.35 -17.49 -6.47
CA LEU A 4 3.66 -16.13 -6.90
C LEU A 4 2.33 -15.52 -7.35
N THR A 5 1.65 -14.83 -6.44
CA THR A 5 0.44 -14.07 -6.74
C THR A 5 0.84 -12.87 -7.58
N ASN A 6 1.03 -13.09 -8.88
CA ASN A 6 0.99 -12.05 -9.90
C ASN A 6 -0.45 -11.52 -9.94
N SER A 7 -0.78 -10.66 -8.98
CA SER A 7 -2.13 -10.11 -8.74
C SER A 7 -2.31 -8.78 -9.47
N ASN A 8 -1.67 -8.65 -10.62
CA ASN A 8 -1.84 -7.47 -11.46
C ASN A 8 -3.08 -7.71 -12.32
N GLN A 9 -4.15 -6.95 -12.02
CA GLN A 9 -5.47 -6.89 -12.67
C GLN A 9 -6.57 -7.84 -12.17
N SER A 10 -7.53 -7.26 -11.44
CA SER A 10 -9.00 -7.54 -11.45
C SER A 10 -9.69 -7.30 -10.11
N LYS A 11 -8.98 -6.90 -9.04
CA LYS A 11 -9.63 -6.61 -7.76
C LYS A 11 -10.18 -5.17 -7.76
N LEU A 12 -11.49 -5.03 -7.95
CA LEU A 12 -12.18 -3.73 -7.83
C LEU A 12 -12.23 -3.23 -6.37
N TYR A 13 -12.06 -4.13 -5.41
CA TYR A 13 -12.24 -3.87 -3.99
C TYR A 13 -11.08 -4.39 -3.14
N ILE A 14 -10.71 -3.63 -2.11
CA ILE A 14 -9.77 -4.03 -1.06
C ILE A 14 -10.48 -4.10 0.30
N CYS A 15 -10.23 -5.17 1.05
CA CYS A 15 -10.87 -5.41 2.35
C CYS A 15 -10.13 -4.67 3.48
N THR A 16 -10.85 -4.36 4.56
CA THR A 16 -10.27 -3.74 5.76
C THR A 16 -9.04 -4.49 6.25
N SER A 17 -9.12 -5.82 6.42
CA SER A 17 -7.99 -6.65 6.87
C SER A 17 -6.76 -6.56 5.98
N GLU A 18 -6.95 -6.31 4.68
CA GLU A 18 -5.86 -6.19 3.71
C GLU A 18 -5.20 -4.82 3.79
N LEU A 19 -5.98 -3.74 3.97
CA LEU A 19 -5.45 -2.41 4.29
C LEU A 19 -4.66 -2.41 5.61
N LEU A 20 -5.19 -3.06 6.65
CA LEU A 20 -4.49 -3.16 7.95
C LEU A 20 -3.13 -3.85 7.81
N LYS A 21 -3.06 -4.92 7.00
CA LYS A 21 -1.80 -5.62 6.71
C LYS A 21 -0.87 -4.76 5.84
N ARG A 22 -1.39 -4.14 4.78
CA ARG A 22 -0.60 -3.33 3.83
C ARG A 22 0.11 -2.17 4.50
N TYR A 23 -0.56 -1.47 5.42
CA TYR A 23 0.03 -0.33 6.11
C TYR A 23 0.61 -0.66 7.49
N GLY A 24 0.48 -1.90 7.96
CA GLY A 24 0.88 -2.28 9.33
C GLY A 24 0.13 -1.50 10.42
N ILE A 25 -1.14 -1.13 10.18
CA ILE A 25 -1.94 -0.29 11.09
C ILE A 25 -3.07 -1.06 11.77
N THR A 26 -3.62 -0.46 12.84
CA THR A 26 -4.79 -0.98 13.53
C THR A 26 -6.11 -0.46 12.94
N LYS A 27 -7.22 -1.13 13.28
CA LYS A 27 -8.58 -0.68 12.90
C LYS A 27 -8.88 0.74 13.40
N CYS A 28 -8.44 1.09 14.59
CA CYS A 28 -8.61 2.43 15.15
C CYS A 28 -7.87 3.49 14.33
N THR A 29 -6.64 3.19 13.90
CA THR A 29 -5.86 4.06 13.02
C THR A 29 -6.57 4.28 11.68
N LEU A 30 -7.12 3.22 11.08
CA LEU A 30 -7.89 3.34 9.83
C LEU A 30 -9.16 4.19 10.01
N ILE A 31 -9.86 4.05 11.14
CA ILE A 31 -11.01 4.92 11.47
C ILE A 31 -10.56 6.37 11.59
N ASN A 32 -9.44 6.62 12.27
CA ASN A 32 -8.88 7.96 12.41
C ASN A 32 -8.54 8.58 11.04
N TRP A 33 -7.96 7.80 10.12
CA TRP A 33 -7.67 8.29 8.76
C TRP A 33 -8.93 8.68 7.99
N ARG A 34 -10.02 7.92 8.14
CA ARG A 34 -11.31 8.27 7.51
C ARG A 34 -11.92 9.56 8.04
N ASN A 35 -11.65 9.89 9.30
CA ASN A 35 -12.22 11.07 9.95
C ASN A 35 -11.33 12.31 9.78
N ASN A 36 -10.00 12.13 9.74
CA ASN A 36 -9.04 13.23 9.90
C ASN A 36 -8.02 13.34 8.75
N ARG A 37 -8.02 12.42 7.79
CA ARG A 37 -7.06 12.42 6.65
C ARG A 37 -7.75 12.17 5.32
N ASP A 38 -9.06 12.40 5.23
CA ASP A 38 -9.87 12.19 4.02
C ASP A 38 -9.70 10.80 3.39
N PHE A 39 -9.41 9.78 4.20
CA PHE A 39 -9.29 8.42 3.69
C PHE A 39 -10.63 7.94 3.14
N PRO A 40 -10.65 7.22 1.99
CA PRO A 40 -11.88 6.80 1.34
C PRO A 40 -12.85 6.08 2.28
N GLN A 41 -14.14 6.38 2.14
CA GLN A 41 -15.19 5.65 2.85
C GLN A 41 -15.35 4.25 2.22
N PRO A 42 -15.69 3.23 3.02
CA PRO A 42 -15.97 1.91 2.49
C PRO A 42 -17.23 1.94 1.62
N ILE A 43 -17.13 1.35 0.42
CA ILE A 43 -18.27 1.15 -0.49
C ILE A 43 -19.23 0.13 0.12
N VAL A 44 -18.68 -0.94 0.70
CA VAL A 44 -19.45 -1.93 1.44
C VAL A 44 -19.11 -1.80 2.92
N LYS A 45 -20.05 -1.26 3.69
CA LYS A 45 -19.97 -1.22 5.15
C LYS A 45 -20.28 -2.61 5.71
N ALA A 46 -19.34 -3.18 6.44
CA ALA A 46 -19.59 -4.42 7.16
C ALA A 46 -20.45 -4.18 8.40
N HIS A 47 -21.35 -5.13 8.68
CA HIS A 47 -22.06 -5.21 9.94
C HIS A 47 -21.39 -6.25 10.84
N GLY A 48 -21.24 -5.97 12.14
CA GLY A 48 -20.65 -6.89 13.12
C GLY A 48 -19.17 -7.21 12.86
N ARG A 49 -18.84 -8.51 12.74
CA ARG A 49 -17.46 -9.02 12.58
C ARG A 49 -16.97 -9.10 11.13
N SER A 50 -17.78 -8.70 10.15
CA SER A 50 -17.39 -8.73 8.75
C SER A 50 -16.39 -7.62 8.39
N ASN A 51 -15.70 -7.77 7.24
CA ASN A 51 -14.75 -6.77 6.74
C ASN A 51 -15.40 -5.80 5.77
N SER A 52 -15.20 -4.50 6.01
CA SER A 52 -15.64 -3.46 5.07
C SER A 52 -14.75 -3.48 3.82
N ARG A 53 -15.31 -3.09 2.67
CA ARG A 53 -14.60 -3.07 1.38
C ARG A 53 -14.50 -1.66 0.83
N TYR A 54 -13.34 -1.33 0.30
CA TYR A 54 -12.98 -0.03 -0.26
C TYR A 54 -12.69 -0.17 -1.75
N GLY A 55 -13.00 0.84 -2.55
CA GLY A 55 -12.65 0.85 -3.97
C GLY A 55 -11.14 1.01 -4.13
N VAL A 56 -10.49 0.12 -4.87
CA VAL A 56 -9.03 0.18 -5.07
C VAL A 56 -8.62 1.50 -5.71
N LYS A 57 -9.38 2.02 -6.68
CA LYS A 57 -9.10 3.32 -7.31
C LYS A 57 -9.10 4.48 -6.31
N ALA A 58 -10.08 4.52 -5.41
CA ALA A 58 -10.18 5.59 -4.42
C ALA A 58 -9.02 5.54 -3.40
N VAL A 59 -8.63 4.31 -2.98
CA VAL A 59 -7.46 4.12 -2.11
C VAL A 59 -6.18 4.52 -2.84
N ALA A 60 -6.01 4.15 -4.10
CA ALA A 60 -4.84 4.52 -4.89
C ALA A 60 -4.70 6.04 -5.07
N THR A 61 -5.80 6.74 -5.39
CA THR A 61 -5.78 8.22 -5.48
C THR A 61 -5.44 8.86 -4.13
N TRP A 62 -5.94 8.32 -3.02
CA TRP A 62 -5.56 8.80 -1.69
C TRP A 62 -4.08 8.55 -1.41
N GLU A 63 -3.55 7.38 -1.79
CA GLU A 63 -2.13 7.04 -1.66
C GLU A 63 -1.24 8.01 -2.47
N GLU A 64 -1.59 8.30 -3.73
CA GLU A 64 -0.90 9.30 -4.57
C GLU A 64 -0.87 10.67 -3.88
N ASN A 65 -2.02 11.16 -3.42
CA ASN A 65 -2.14 12.47 -2.80
C ASN A 65 -1.35 12.60 -1.49
N ASN A 66 -1.12 11.49 -0.78
CA ASN A 66 -0.38 11.47 0.48
C ASN A 66 1.10 11.07 0.31
N GLY A 67 1.58 10.90 -0.93
CA GLY A 67 2.94 10.42 -1.20
C GLY A 67 3.20 9.01 -0.66
N MET A 68 2.13 8.24 -0.40
CA MET A 68 2.19 6.84 0.03
C MET A 68 2.15 5.86 -1.15
N PHE A 69 2.32 6.38 -2.37
CA PHE A 69 2.60 5.57 -3.53
C PHE A 69 3.95 4.90 -3.33
N ASP A 70 3.94 3.75 -2.69
CA ASP A 70 5.05 2.81 -2.80
C ASP A 70 5.18 2.56 -4.30
N ALA A 71 6.33 2.91 -4.86
CA ALA A 71 6.71 2.66 -6.23
C ALA A 71 6.79 1.14 -6.45
N LEU A 72 5.63 0.47 -6.43
CA LEU A 72 5.48 -0.89 -6.86
C LEU A 72 5.61 -0.87 -8.38
N SER A 73 6.81 -1.20 -8.83
CA SER A 73 7.14 -1.65 -10.19
C SER A 73 7.51 -0.54 -11.19
N ILE A 74 8.60 0.18 -10.92
CA ILE A 74 9.61 0.27 -11.96
C ILE A 74 10.73 -0.63 -11.45
N ASP A 75 10.80 -1.87 -11.93
CA ASP A 75 12.09 -2.54 -12.05
C ASP A 75 12.87 -1.69 -13.06
N PRO A 76 13.88 -0.90 -12.71
CA PRO A 76 14.93 -0.76 -13.66
C PRO A 76 15.70 -2.07 -13.57
N LEU A 77 15.94 -2.71 -14.70
CA LEU A 77 17.05 -3.65 -14.86
C LEU A 77 18.38 -2.90 -14.55
N LEU A 78 18.60 -2.49 -13.30
CA LEU A 78 19.87 -2.01 -12.81
C LEU A 78 20.62 -3.24 -12.35
N PRO A 79 21.72 -3.63 -13.03
CA PRO A 79 22.65 -4.54 -12.39
C PRO A 79 23.12 -3.85 -11.11
N THR A 80 22.89 -4.50 -9.97
CA THR A 80 23.52 -4.20 -8.69
C THR A 80 25.01 -4.55 -8.78
N ASN A 81 25.72 -3.82 -9.63
CA ASN A 81 27.15 -3.81 -9.74
C ASN A 81 27.53 -2.42 -10.19
N SER A 82 27.59 -1.50 -9.23
CA SER A 82 28.70 -0.56 -9.11
C SER A 82 28.44 0.43 -7.98
N ARG A 83 29.34 0.34 -6.99
CA ARG A 83 30.01 1.50 -6.40
C ARG A 83 29.30 2.21 -5.24
N PHE A 84 29.34 1.54 -4.09
CA PHE A 84 29.60 2.23 -2.82
C PHE A 84 30.78 1.55 -2.10
N SER A 85 31.99 1.93 -2.50
CA SER A 85 33.10 2.05 -1.56
C SER A 85 33.42 3.53 -1.46
N ILE A 86 32.88 4.15 -0.41
CA ILE A 86 33.33 5.43 0.12
C ILE A 86 34.06 5.09 1.42
N ILE A 87 35.37 4.87 1.34
CA ILE A 87 36.37 4.95 2.43
C ILE A 87 37.72 5.09 1.71
N ALA A 88 38.70 5.95 1.99
CA ALA A 88 38.83 7.21 2.70
C ALA A 88 40.23 7.80 2.31
N HIS A 89 40.41 9.09 2.60
CA HIS A 89 41.67 9.83 2.79
C HIS A 89 42.55 10.29 1.60
N SER A 90 42.70 11.61 1.53
CA SER A 90 43.84 12.35 0.97
C SER A 90 45.16 11.96 1.62
N LEU A 91 46.18 11.71 0.79
CA LEU A 91 47.47 12.45 0.68
C LEU A 91 48.25 11.90 -0.52
#